data_AF-A0A5C7W5P5-F1
#
_entry.id   AF-A0A5C7W5P5-F1
#
_cell.length_a   1.000
_cell.length_b   1.000
_cell.length_c   1.000
_cell.angle_alpha   90.00
_cell.angle_beta   90.00
_cell.angle_gamma   90.00
#
_symmetry.space_group_name_H-M   'P 1'
#
loop_
_entity.id
_entity.type
_entity.pdbx_description
1 polymer ?
#
loop_
_entity_poly.entity_id
_entity_poly.type
_entity_poly.pdbx_seq_one_letter_code
_entity_poly.pdbx_strand_id
1 'polypeptide(L)'
;MGRRAGGFSLLEILVAFAIAAMALGLLYRVSGNNARQAGGLLQHERAMVLAQSLLAAHQTVPAQGVNDRGEAAGYGWQVQSRPYPTPTGNAAPQAARLHELRVDVRWHDGTAERAFELASLRPERRPQPGEAIR
;
A
#
# COMPACT_ATOMS: atom_id res chain seq x y z
N MET A 1 -62.88 38.38 8.38
CA MET A 1 -62.05 37.34 7.71
C MET A 1 -60.98 36.86 8.68
N GLY A 2 -61.25 35.79 9.44
CA GLY A 2 -60.27 35.22 10.37
C GLY A 2 -59.48 34.10 9.72
N ARG A 3 -58.20 34.31 9.43
CA ARG A 3 -57.27 33.25 9.03
C ARG A 3 -57.16 32.26 10.18
N ARG A 4 -57.65 31.03 9.99
CA ARG A 4 -57.34 29.91 10.90
C ARG A 4 -55.83 29.66 10.79
N ALA A 5 -55.08 30.09 11.79
CA ALA A 5 -53.72 29.64 11.96
C ALA A 5 -53.79 28.12 12.23
N GLY A 6 -53.31 27.31 11.28
CA GLY A 6 -53.14 25.88 11.48
C GLY A 6 -52.11 25.69 12.60
N GLY A 7 -52.56 25.27 13.77
CA GLY A 7 -51.68 24.94 14.88
C GLY A 7 -50.81 23.75 14.50
N PHE A 8 -49.50 23.85 14.76
CA PHE A 8 -48.56 22.73 14.66
C PHE A 8 -49.14 21.51 15.38
N SER A 9 -49.30 20.40 14.65
CA SER A 9 -49.79 19.17 15.25
C SER A 9 -48.70 18.51 16.08
N LEU A 10 -49.05 17.86 17.19
CA LEU A 10 -48.12 16.99 17.93
C LEU A 10 -47.49 15.91 17.02
N LEU A 11 -48.24 15.46 16.02
CA LEU A 11 -47.75 14.52 15.00
C LEU A 11 -46.60 15.13 14.18
N GLU A 12 -46.63 16.43 13.92
CA GLU A 12 -45.67 17.14 13.08
C GLU A 12 -44.32 17.27 13.77
N ILE A 13 -44.33 17.59 15.08
CA ILE A 13 -43.13 17.57 15.92
C ILE A 13 -42.55 16.15 15.97
N LEU A 14 -43.39 15.13 16.14
CA LEU A 14 -42.94 13.73 16.16
C LEU A 14 -42.30 13.32 14.82
N VAL A 15 -42.93 13.65 13.70
CA VAL A 15 -42.40 13.36 12.36
C VAL A 15 -41.09 14.11 12.12
N ALA A 16 -40.99 15.39 12.52
CA ALA A 16 -39.76 16.16 12.43
C ALA A 16 -38.62 15.52 13.23
N PHE A 17 -38.89 15.07 14.46
CA PHE A 17 -37.93 14.34 15.28
C PHE A 17 -37.52 12.99 14.65
N ALA A 18 -38.47 12.26 14.06
CA ALA A 18 -38.18 11.00 13.38
C ALA A 18 -37.24 11.21 12.18
N ILE A 19 -37.50 12.24 11.36
CA ILE A 19 -36.63 12.60 10.23
C ILE A 19 -35.26 13.05 10.73
N ALA A 20 -35.21 13.90 11.75
CA ALA A 20 -33.95 14.37 12.33
C ALA A 20 -33.11 13.21 12.88
N ALA A 21 -33.72 12.27 13.61
CA ALA A 21 -33.05 11.09 14.13
C ALA A 21 -32.51 10.18 13.01
N MET A 22 -33.29 9.96 11.94
CA MET A 22 -32.85 9.20 10.77
C MET A 22 -31.68 9.88 10.05
N ALA A 23 -31.77 11.19 9.84
CA ALA A 23 -30.71 11.99 9.22
C ALA A 23 -29.42 11.92 10.04
N LEU A 24 -29.51 12.08 11.36
CA LEU A 24 -28.36 11.98 12.25
C LEU A 24 -27.73 10.57 12.23
N GLY A 25 -28.56 9.52 12.23
CA GLY A 25 -28.08 8.14 12.10
C GLY A 25 -27.37 7.87 10.77
N LEU A 26 -27.83 8.47 9.67
CA LEU A 26 -27.14 8.40 8.38
C LEU A 26 -25.79 9.14 8.42
N LEU A 27 -25.75 10.34 8.98
CA LEU A 27 -24.51 11.13 9.11
C LEU A 27 -23.45 10.39 9.92
N TYR A 28 -23.83 9.75 11.03
CA TYR A 28 -22.89 8.93 11.81
C TYR A 28 -22.35 7.74 11.02
N ARG A 29 -23.20 7.05 10.25
CA ARG A 29 -22.76 5.94 9.40
C ARG A 29 -21.75 6.38 8.34
N VAL A 30 -22.04 7.49 7.65
CA VAL A 30 -21.15 8.04 6.61
C VAL A 30 -19.83 8.50 7.22
N SER A 31 -19.87 9.24 8.32
CA SER A 31 -18.67 9.71 9.02
C SER A 31 -17.79 8.54 9.49
N GLY A 32 -18.40 7.52 10.10
CA GLY A 32 -17.68 6.32 10.53
C GLY A 32 -17.07 5.53 9.37
N ASN A 33 -17.76 5.48 8.22
CA ASN A 33 -17.21 4.86 7.02
C ASN A 33 -16.00 5.62 6.47
N ASN A 34 -16.11 6.94 6.36
CA ASN A 34 -15.03 7.80 5.88
C ASN A 34 -13.78 7.67 6.77
N ALA A 35 -13.96 7.63 8.09
CA ALA A 35 -12.85 7.43 9.03
C ALA A 35 -12.13 6.09 8.82
N ARG A 36 -12.88 4.99 8.62
CA ARG A 36 -12.28 3.68 8.32
C ARG A 36 -11.55 3.67 6.98
N GLN A 37 -12.13 4.27 5.95
CA GLN A 37 -11.49 4.38 4.64
C GLN A 37 -10.19 5.20 4.69
N ALA A 38 -10.18 6.33 5.42
CA ALA A 38 -8.97 7.12 5.63
C ALA A 38 -7.88 6.33 6.38
N GLY A 39 -8.27 5.54 7.39
CA GLY A 39 -7.34 4.65 8.10
C GLY A 39 -6.72 3.57 7.19
N GLY A 40 -7.51 3.00 6.27
CA GLY A 40 -7.01 2.05 5.28
C GLY A 40 -6.01 2.68 4.29
N LEU A 41 -6.27 3.91 3.85
CA LEU A 41 -5.35 4.66 2.97
C LEU A 41 -3.99 4.92 3.65
N LEU A 42 -3.99 5.34 4.91
CA LEU A 42 -2.74 5.57 5.65
C LEU A 42 -1.89 4.30 5.81
N GLN A 43 -2.52 3.14 6.01
CA GLN A 43 -1.81 1.86 6.06
C GLN A 43 -1.19 1.51 4.70
N HIS A 44 -1.94 1.73 3.63
CA HIS A 44 -1.44 1.50 2.27
C HIS A 44 -0.26 2.40 1.92
N GLU A 45 -0.33 3.70 2.24
CA GLU A 45 0.80 4.63 2.03
C GLU A 45 2.05 4.18 2.79
N ARG A 46 1.91 3.73 4.04
CA ARG A 46 3.05 3.20 4.82
C ARG A 46 3.65 1.95 4.18
N ALA A 47 2.83 1.02 3.69
CA ALA A 47 3.29 -0.16 2.98
C ALA A 47 4.06 0.22 1.70
N MET A 48 3.55 1.20 0.94
CA MET A 48 4.22 1.72 -0.26
C MET A 48 5.58 2.35 0.08
N VAL A 49 5.66 3.19 1.11
CA VAL A 49 6.91 3.83 1.54
C VAL A 49 7.92 2.78 1.97
N LEU A 50 7.49 1.75 2.72
CA LEU A 50 8.36 0.64 3.10
C LEU A 50 8.88 -0.09 1.85
N ALA A 51 8.01 -0.46 0.91
CA ALA A 51 8.41 -1.14 -0.32
C ALA A 51 9.42 -0.30 -1.15
N GLN A 52 9.17 1.01 -1.27
CA GLN A 52 10.07 1.94 -1.94
C GLN A 52 11.42 2.07 -1.24
N SER A 53 11.44 2.12 0.10
CA SER A 53 12.68 2.16 0.88
C SER A 53 13.52 0.89 0.69
N LEU A 54 12.88 -0.28 0.67
CA LEU A 54 13.54 -1.57 0.43
C LEU A 54 14.12 -1.64 -0.98
N LEU A 55 13.38 -1.16 -1.99
CA LEU A 55 13.90 -1.01 -3.34
C LEU A 55 15.07 -0.03 -3.41
N ALA A 56 15.00 1.09 -2.69
CA ALA A 56 16.04 2.11 -2.68
C ALA A 56 17.32 1.64 -1.96
N ALA A 57 17.20 0.77 -0.95
CA ALA A 57 18.32 0.13 -0.28
C ALA A 57 19.06 -0.84 -1.22
N HIS A 58 18.35 -1.45 -2.19
CA HIS A 58 18.88 -2.41 -3.14
C HIS A 58 19.04 -1.81 -4.54
N GLN A 59 19.96 -0.85 -4.70
CA GLN A 59 20.22 -0.22 -6.01
C GLN A 59 20.94 -1.14 -6.99
N THR A 60 21.74 -2.07 -6.48
CA THR A 60 22.42 -3.11 -7.27
C THR A 60 22.17 -4.45 -6.61
N VAL A 61 22.14 -5.50 -7.43
CA VAL A 61 21.89 -6.86 -6.96
C VAL A 61 23.19 -7.67 -7.07
N PRO A 62 23.63 -8.37 -6.02
CA PRO A 62 24.76 -9.31 -6.12
C PRO A 62 24.49 -10.40 -7.18
N ALA A 63 25.53 -10.95 -7.79
CA ALA A 63 25.38 -12.00 -8.81
C ALA A 63 24.61 -13.25 -8.31
N GLN A 64 24.74 -13.56 -7.01
CA GLN A 64 24.00 -14.65 -6.35
C GLN A 64 22.52 -14.34 -6.10
N GLY A 65 22.09 -13.10 -6.34
CA GLY A 65 20.76 -12.61 -6.03
C GLY A 65 20.56 -12.16 -4.58
N VAL A 66 19.34 -11.73 -4.28
CA VAL A 66 18.83 -11.31 -2.96
C VAL A 66 17.62 -12.16 -2.62
N ASN A 67 17.50 -12.56 -1.36
CA ASN A 67 16.31 -13.20 -0.80
C ASN A 67 16.20 -12.89 0.70
N ASP A 68 15.73 -11.69 1.00
CA ASP A 68 15.64 -11.16 2.35
C ASP A 68 14.18 -11.09 2.80
N ARG A 69 13.95 -11.22 4.10
CA ARG A 69 12.62 -11.14 4.68
C ARG A 69 12.66 -10.61 6.10
N GLY A 70 11.59 -9.98 6.53
CA GLY A 70 11.48 -9.47 7.87
C GLY A 70 10.12 -8.88 8.18
N GLU A 71 10.07 -8.13 9.27
CA GLU A 71 8.91 -7.38 9.69
C GLU A 71 9.35 -6.00 10.15
N ALA A 72 8.60 -4.96 9.79
CA ALA A 72 8.84 -3.60 10.22
C ALA A 72 7.51 -2.91 10.52
N ALA A 73 7.34 -2.41 11.74
CA ALA A 73 6.15 -1.66 12.17
C ALA A 73 4.81 -2.39 11.89
N GLY A 74 4.77 -3.72 12.03
CA GLY A 74 3.59 -4.56 11.75
C GLY A 74 3.37 -4.92 10.28
N TYR A 75 4.31 -4.55 9.40
CA TYR A 75 4.33 -4.94 8.00
C TYR A 75 5.36 -6.05 7.80
N GLY A 76 4.91 -7.25 7.44
CA GLY A 76 5.79 -8.29 6.97
C GLY A 76 6.29 -7.94 5.57
N TRP A 77 7.57 -8.13 5.30
CA TRP A 77 8.12 -7.83 3.99
C TRP A 77 9.07 -8.92 3.51
N GLN A 78 9.20 -9.03 2.20
CA GLN A 78 10.10 -9.96 1.52
C GLN A 78 10.70 -9.26 0.29
N VAL A 79 12.00 -9.42 0.08
CA VAL A 79 12.72 -8.92 -1.10
C VAL A 79 13.37 -10.10 -1.80
N GLN A 80 13.09 -10.31 -3.08
CA GLN A 80 13.74 -11.38 -3.85
C GLN A 80 14.16 -10.87 -5.22
N SER A 81 15.31 -11.34 -5.70
CA SER A 81 15.75 -11.06 -7.07
C SER A 81 15.77 -12.31 -7.93
N ARG A 82 15.52 -12.13 -9.23
CA ARG A 82 15.67 -13.17 -10.25
C ARG A 82 16.44 -12.63 -11.45
N PRO A 83 17.32 -13.41 -12.08
CA PRO A 83 18.00 -12.99 -13.30
C PRO A 83 16.97 -12.62 -14.38
N TYR A 84 17.15 -11.46 -15.01
CA TYR A 84 16.28 -11.00 -16.08
C TYR A 84 16.95 -11.26 -17.43
N PRO A 85 16.32 -12.03 -18.35
CA PRO A 85 16.92 -12.35 -19.63
C PRO A 85 17.03 -11.10 -20.51
N THR A 86 18.26 -10.65 -20.77
CA THR A 86 18.53 -9.57 -21.72
C THR A 86 18.88 -10.14 -23.10
N PRO A 87 18.23 -9.68 -24.20
CA PRO A 87 18.49 -10.18 -25.56
C PRO A 87 19.93 -10.03 -26.05
N THR A 88 20.73 -9.20 -25.38
CA THR A 88 22.12 -8.89 -25.70
C THR A 88 23.14 -9.87 -25.13
N GLY A 89 22.70 -10.94 -24.45
CA GLY A 89 23.54 -11.87 -23.68
C GLY A 89 24.77 -12.46 -24.41
N ASN A 90 24.74 -12.54 -25.75
CA ASN A 90 25.87 -13.01 -26.57
C ASN A 90 26.41 -11.97 -27.57
N ALA A 91 25.72 -10.86 -27.82
CA ALA A 91 26.09 -9.87 -28.84
C ALA A 91 26.96 -8.72 -28.29
N ALA A 92 26.93 -8.49 -26.97
CA ALA A 92 27.73 -7.47 -26.30
C ALA A 92 28.18 -7.95 -24.91
N PRO A 93 29.40 -8.52 -24.77
CA PRO A 93 29.93 -8.99 -23.48
C PRO A 93 30.07 -7.91 -22.40
N GLN A 94 29.97 -6.63 -22.80
CA GLN A 94 30.01 -5.47 -21.91
C GLN A 94 28.61 -5.04 -21.39
N ALA A 95 27.52 -5.67 -21.87
CA ALA A 95 26.18 -5.34 -21.42
C ALA A 95 25.99 -5.72 -19.94
N ALA A 96 25.46 -4.80 -19.13
CA ALA A 96 25.18 -5.06 -17.72
C ALA A 96 24.10 -6.14 -17.61
N ARG A 97 24.39 -7.20 -16.85
CA ARG A 97 23.38 -8.20 -16.46
C ARG A 97 22.34 -7.52 -15.59
N LEU A 98 21.07 -7.84 -15.82
CA LEU A 98 19.96 -7.29 -15.07
C LEU A 98 19.33 -8.38 -14.22
N HIS A 99 18.86 -7.97 -13.04
CA HIS A 99 18.03 -8.77 -12.16
C HIS A 99 16.71 -8.03 -11.97
N GLU A 100 15.61 -8.75 -12.04
CA GLU A 100 14.32 -8.26 -11.55
C GLU A 100 14.30 -8.42 -10.04
N LEU A 101 14.18 -7.30 -9.33
CA LEU A 101 14.05 -7.23 -7.88
C LEU A 101 12.59 -6.98 -7.53
N ARG A 102 11.99 -7.92 -6.79
CA ARG A 102 10.62 -7.86 -6.29
C ARG A 102 10.62 -7.60 -4.79
N VAL A 103 9.73 -6.72 -4.35
CA VAL A 103 9.48 -6.40 -2.95
C VAL A 103 8.01 -6.60 -2.67
N ASP A 104 7.71 -7.53 -1.78
CA ASP A 104 6.37 -7.85 -1.31
C ASP A 104 6.21 -7.35 0.12
N VAL A 105 5.17 -6.56 0.38
CA VAL A 105 4.82 -6.06 1.71
C VAL A 105 3.40 -6.48 2.05
N ARG A 106 3.22 -7.11 3.21
CA ARG A 106 1.94 -7.65 3.70
C ARG A 106 1.59 -7.09 5.08
N TRP A 107 0.31 -6.82 5.30
CA TRP A 107 -0.23 -6.36 6.58
C TRP A 107 -1.68 -6.81 6.75
N HIS A 108 -2.20 -6.68 7.96
CA HIS A 108 -3.59 -6.98 8.27
C HIS A 108 -4.40 -5.68 8.40
N ASP A 109 -5.55 -5.62 7.73
CA ASP A 109 -6.55 -4.57 7.89
C ASP A 109 -7.82 -5.19 8.51
N GLY A 110 -7.91 -5.13 9.84
CA GLY A 110 -8.92 -5.88 10.59
C GLY A 110 -8.70 -7.39 10.46
N THR A 111 -9.64 -8.08 9.81
CA THR A 111 -9.56 -9.53 9.57
C THR A 111 -9.05 -9.87 8.17
N ALA A 112 -8.87 -8.89 7.29
CA ALA A 112 -8.40 -9.11 5.92
C ALA A 112 -6.87 -8.94 5.85
N GLU A 113 -6.17 -9.91 5.27
CA GLU A 113 -4.78 -9.74 4.88
C GLU A 113 -4.71 -8.91 3.59
N ARG A 114 -3.79 -7.96 3.54
CA ARG A 114 -3.53 -7.08 2.40
C ARG A 114 -2.06 -7.22 2.02
N ALA A 115 -1.78 -7.10 0.73
CA ALA A 115 -0.43 -7.14 0.19
C ALA A 115 -0.23 -6.04 -0.85
N PHE A 116 1.02 -5.62 -1.00
CA PHE A 116 1.48 -4.67 -1.98
C PHE A 116 2.81 -5.15 -2.54
N GLU A 117 2.92 -5.21 -3.87
CA GLU A 117 4.10 -5.69 -4.58
C GLU A 117 4.68 -4.54 -5.42
N LEU A 118 6.00 -4.38 -5.38
CA LEU A 118 6.74 -3.57 -6.34
C LEU A 118 7.84 -4.40 -6.98
N ALA A 119 8.00 -4.24 -8.29
CA ALA A 119 9.09 -4.84 -9.05
C ALA A 119 9.92 -3.75 -9.74
N SER A 120 11.23 -3.95 -9.80
CA SER A 120 12.16 -3.05 -10.50
C SER A 120 13.32 -3.83 -11.10
N LEU A 121 13.85 -3.37 -12.24
CA LEU A 121 15.06 -3.93 -12.82
C LEU A 121 16.29 -3.24 -12.21
N ARG A 122 17.20 -4.05 -11.67
CA ARG A 122 18.45 -3.60 -11.07
C ARG A 122 19.64 -4.22 -11.81
N PRO A 123 20.74 -3.46 -12.04
CA PRO A 123 21.95 -4.04 -12.58
C PRO A 123 22.63 -4.96 -11.56
N GLU A 124 23.26 -6.02 -12.06
CA GLU A 124 24.15 -6.86 -11.29
C GLU A 124 25.36 -6.02 -10.83
N ARG A 125 25.69 -6.12 -9.54
CA ARG A 125 26.86 -5.45 -8.96
C ARG A 125 28.12 -6.02 -9.61
N ARG A 126 28.85 -5.19 -10.35
CA ARG A 126 30.17 -5.58 -10.87
C ARG A 126 31.16 -5.69 -9.70
N PRO A 127 31.97 -6.76 -9.62
CA PRO A 127 33.03 -6.84 -8.63
C PRO A 127 34.03 -5.69 -8.89
N GLN A 128 34.40 -4.94 -7.85
CA GLN A 128 35.44 -3.92 -7.96
C GLN A 128 36.79 -4.61 -8.18
N PRO A 129 37.66 -4.13 -9.09
CA PRO A 129 39.00 -4.70 -9.25
C PRO A 129 39.80 -4.50 -7.95
N GLY A 130 39.94 -5.56 -7.15
CA GLY A 130 40.72 -5.53 -5.90
C GLY A 130 40.05 -6.18 -4.69
N GLU A 131 38.78 -6.57 -4.75
CA GLU A 131 38.15 -7.31 -3.64
C GLU A 131 38.54 -8.79 -3.73
N ALA A 132 39.64 -9.14 -3.06
CA ALA A 132 40.11 -10.50 -2.95
C ALA A 132 39.02 -11.39 -2.35
N ILE A 133 38.63 -12.42 -3.10
CA ILE A 133 37.86 -13.55 -2.60
C ILE A 133 38.71 -14.19 -1.50
N ARG A 134 38.24 -14.12 -0.25
CA ARG A 134 38.77 -14.91 0.86
C ARG A 134 37.65 -15.67 1.51
#